data_AF-A0A9D9QX27-F1
#
_entry.id   AF-A0A9D9QX27-F1
#
_cell.length_a   1.000
_cell.length_b   1.000
_cell.length_c   1.000
_cell.angle_alpha   90.00
_cell.angle_beta   90.00
_cell.angle_gamma   90.00
#
_symmetry.space_group_name_H-M   'P 1'
#
loop_
_entity.id
_entity.type
_entity.pdbx_description
1 polymer ?
#
loop_
_entity_poly.entity_id
_entity_poly.type
_entity_poly.pdbx_seq_one_letter_code
_entity_poly.pdbx_strand_id
1 'polypeptide(L)'
;MKRIIVDYAKLTGDILNLLVEKFPDGYDDTDIIRFKNAKDELVEAVEVRTEDTIYLVKVSTKLANRMEKYDEDVDLDAVIEPITP
;
A
#
# COMPACT_ATOMS: atom_id res chain seq x y z
N MET A 1 9.04 -1.58 23.42
CA MET A 1 8.04 -1.35 22.36
C MET A 1 8.69 -1.46 21.00
N LYS A 2 8.21 -2.39 20.18
CA LYS A 2 8.72 -2.61 18.82
C LYS A 2 7.86 -1.83 17.83
N ARG A 3 8.51 -1.22 16.85
CA ARG A 3 7.86 -0.55 15.71
C ARG A 3 8.19 -1.34 14.46
N ILE A 4 7.17 -1.82 13.76
CA ILE A 4 7.33 -2.61 12.54
C ILE A 4 6.63 -1.84 11.41
N ILE A 5 7.38 -1.55 10.35
CA ILE A 5 6.84 -0.94 9.13
C ILE A 5 6.51 -2.07 8.16
N VAL A 6 5.27 -2.16 7.70
CA VAL A 6 4.80 -3.18 6.79
C VAL A 6 4.16 -2.51 5.57
N ASP A 7 4.50 -2.96 4.37
CA ASP A 7 3.84 -2.50 3.15
C ASP A 7 2.52 -3.22 2.95
N TYR A 8 1.50 -2.53 2.41
CA TYR A 8 0.21 -3.14 2.09
C TYR A 8 0.36 -4.45 1.28
N ALA A 9 1.26 -4.45 0.29
CA ALA A 9 1.53 -5.63 -0.56
C ALA A 9 2.17 -6.81 0.17
N LYS A 10 2.70 -6.60 1.38
CA LYS A 10 3.33 -7.62 2.23
C LYS A 10 2.51 -7.87 3.50
N LEU A 11 1.28 -7.35 3.57
CA LEU A 11 0.38 -7.66 4.67
C LEU A 11 0.08 -9.15 4.68
N THR A 12 0.37 -9.78 5.81
CA THR A 12 -0.23 -11.07 6.16
C THR A 12 -1.69 -10.84 6.57
N GLY A 13 -2.54 -11.86 6.37
CA GLY A 13 -3.99 -11.76 6.65
C GLY A 13 -4.31 -11.28 8.07
N ASP A 14 -3.44 -11.54 9.05
CA ASP A 14 -3.57 -11.06 10.42
C ASP A 14 -3.59 -9.53 10.54
N ILE A 15 -2.70 -8.82 9.83
CA ILE A 15 -2.62 -7.36 9.91
C ILE A 15 -3.76 -6.72 9.11
N LEU A 16 -4.16 -7.36 8.00
CA LEU A 16 -5.34 -6.94 7.24
C LEU A 16 -6.60 -7.00 8.11
N ASN A 17 -6.81 -8.11 8.83
CA ASN A 17 -7.92 -8.25 9.75
C ASN A 17 -7.89 -7.18 10.83
N LEU A 18 -6.73 -6.90 11.43
CA LEU A 18 -6.61 -5.83 12.42
C LEU A 18 -6.99 -4.45 11.87
N LEU A 19 -6.64 -4.18 10.61
CA LEU A 19 -7.03 -2.95 9.92
C LEU A 19 -8.54 -2.88 9.75
N VAL A 20 -9.18 -3.95 9.29
CA VAL A 20 -10.63 -4.02 9.08
C VAL A 20 -11.39 -3.97 10.41
N GLU A 21 -10.91 -4.64 11.46
CA GLU A 21 -11.55 -4.62 12.78
C GLU A 21 -11.47 -3.23 13.43
N LYS A 22 -10.36 -2.52 13.22
CA LYS A 22 -10.12 -1.20 13.82
C LYS A 22 -10.72 -0.06 13.01
N PHE A 23 -10.81 -0.25 11.69
CA PHE A 23 -11.36 0.68 10.72
C PHE A 23 -12.41 -0.03 9.85
N PRO A 24 -13.56 -0.43 10.41
CA PRO A 24 -14.59 -1.17 9.68
C PRO A 24 -15.22 -0.33 8.56
N ASP A 25 -15.29 0.99 8.75
CA ASP A 25 -15.77 1.96 7.77
C ASP A 25 -14.64 2.49 6.85
N GLY A 26 -13.42 1.99 7.00
CA GLY A 26 -12.22 2.49 6.34
C GLY A 26 -11.45 3.52 7.15
N TYR A 27 -10.30 3.96 6.62
CA TYR A 27 -9.43 4.98 7.20
C TYR A 27 -9.55 6.27 6.40
N ASP A 28 -9.44 7.41 7.08
CA ASP A 28 -9.48 8.73 6.46
C ASP A 28 -8.08 9.37 6.43
N ASP A 29 -7.88 10.45 5.68
CA ASP A 29 -6.64 11.22 5.67
C ASP A 29 -6.18 11.62 7.09
N THR A 30 -7.14 11.79 8.01
CA THR A 30 -6.88 12.13 9.41
C THR A 30 -6.18 11.01 10.18
N ASP A 31 -6.36 9.75 9.76
CA ASP A 31 -5.71 8.56 10.33
C ASP A 31 -4.35 8.24 9.70
N ILE A 32 -4.01 8.92 8.59
CA ILE A 32 -2.78 8.71 7.85
C ILE A 32 -1.66 9.56 8.46
N ILE A 33 -0.59 8.88 8.86
CA ILE A 33 0.63 9.51 9.36
C ILE A 33 1.59 9.73 8.18
N ARG A 34 1.95 10.98 7.96
CA ARG A 34 2.92 11.41 6.94
C ARG A 34 4.27 11.69 7.59
N PHE A 35 5.30 10.97 7.19
CA PHE A 35 6.67 11.18 7.69
C PHE A 35 7.70 11.01 6.58
N LYS A 36 8.84 11.70 6.72
CA LYS A 36 9.98 11.50 5.82
C LYS A 36 10.84 10.32 6.30
N ASN A 37 11.19 9.42 5.40
CA ASN A 37 12.12 8.34 5.70
C ASN A 37 13.59 8.83 5.65
N ALA A 38 14.53 7.94 5.93
CA ALA A 38 15.98 8.25 5.87
C ALA A 38 16.49 8.64 4.45
N LYS A 39 15.67 8.47 3.41
CA LYS A 39 15.95 8.86 2.01
C LYS A 39 15.27 10.17 1.61
N ASP A 40 14.72 10.91 2.58
CA ASP A 40 13.92 12.13 2.38
C ASP A 40 12.62 11.91 1.58
N GLU A 41 12.19 10.65 1.39
CA GLU A 41 10.93 10.32 0.72
C GLU A 41 9.76 10.50 1.69
N LEU A 42 8.68 11.10 1.21
CA LEU A 42 7.44 11.25 1.96
C LEU A 42 6.70 9.91 1.97
N VAL A 43 6.57 9.34 3.17
CA VAL A 43 5.90 8.06 3.41
C VAL A 43 4.60 8.32 4.15
N GLU A 44 3.56 7.67 3.66
CA GLU A 44 2.22 7.68 4.25
C GLU A 44 1.92 6.30 4.82
N ALA A 45 1.51 6.24 6.09
CA ALA A 45 1.21 5.01 6.77
C ALA A 45 0.08 5.16 7.78
N VAL A 46 -0.75 4.12 7.91
CA VAL A 46 -1.77 4.01 8.97
C VAL A 46 -1.15 3.31 10.17
N GLU A 47 -1.37 3.86 11.37
CA GLU A 47 -0.86 3.28 12.62
C GLU A 47 -1.85 2.31 13.26
N VAL A 48 -1.41 1.07 13.42
CA VAL A 48 -2.14 0.01 14.10
C VAL A 48 -1.35 -0.44 15.33
N ARG A 49 -1.75 0.09 16.49
CA ARG A 49 -1.24 -0.35 17.80
C ARG A 49 -1.84 -1.69 18.21
N THR A 50 -0.97 -2.61 18.63
CA THR A 50 -1.30 -3.87 19.32
C THR A 50 -0.69 -3.84 20.73
N GLU A 51 -0.91 -4.87 21.54
CA GLU A 51 -0.48 -4.92 22.95
C GLU A 51 1.04 -4.73 23.15
N ASP A 52 1.89 -5.22 22.23
CA ASP A 52 3.36 -5.10 22.33
C ASP A 52 4.01 -4.36 21.14
N THR A 53 3.31 -4.32 20.01
CA THR A 53 3.89 -3.86 18.73
C THR A 53 3.05 -2.76 18.08
N ILE A 54 3.74 -1.75 17.56
CA ILE A 54 3.13 -0.70 16.74
C ILE A 54 3.43 -1.03 15.28
N TYR A 55 2.38 -1.31 14.51
CA TYR A 55 2.47 -1.55 13.08
C TYR A 55 2.18 -0.27 12.32
N LEU A 56 3.10 0.12 11.45
CA LEU A 56 2.94 1.24 10.52
C LEU A 56 2.71 0.64 9.13
N VAL A 57 1.44 0.59 8.73
CA VAL A 57 1.05 0.01 7.44
C VAL A 57 1.18 1.08 6.38
N LYS A 58 2.18 0.96 5.51
CA LYS A 58 2.43 1.91 4.43
C LYS A 58 1.28 1.82 3.42
N VAL A 59 0.49 2.88 3.40
CA VAL A 59 -0.49 3.22 2.36
C VAL A 59 0.23 4.15 1.38
N SER A 60 1.25 3.65 0.69
CA SER A 60 2.01 4.51 -0.23
C SER A 60 1.06 5.17 -1.25
N THR A 61 1.29 6.45 -1.57
CA THR A 61 0.71 7.18 -2.73
C THR A 61 0.70 6.38 -4.05
N LYS A 62 1.46 5.27 -4.14
CA LYS A 62 1.48 4.32 -5.24
C LYS A 62 0.23 3.45 -5.41
N LEU A 63 -0.82 3.57 -4.60
CA LEU A 63 -2.13 3.08 -5.06
C LEU A 63 -2.70 4.01 -6.13
N ALA A 64 -2.64 5.33 -5.93
CA ALA A 64 -2.93 6.30 -6.99
C ALA A 64 -1.94 6.14 -8.16
N ASN A 65 -0.64 6.03 -7.86
CA ASN A 65 0.39 5.89 -8.89
C ASN A 65 0.47 4.47 -9.53
N ARG A 66 -0.20 3.42 -9.01
CA ARG A 66 -0.40 2.14 -9.74
C ARG A 66 -1.75 2.07 -10.44
N MET A 67 -2.72 2.90 -10.08
CA MET A 67 -3.93 3.09 -10.90
C MET A 67 -3.63 4.01 -12.09
N GLU A 68 -2.75 5.02 -11.92
CA GLU A 68 -2.26 5.87 -13.02
C GLU A 68 -1.17 5.16 -13.86
N LYS A 69 -0.29 4.35 -13.25
CA LYS A 69 0.76 3.61 -13.98
C LYS A 69 0.36 2.18 -14.40
N TYR A 70 -0.94 1.89 -14.46
CA TYR A 70 -1.49 0.77 -15.26
C TYR A 70 -2.18 1.27 -16.53
N ASP A 71 -2.09 2.57 -16.85
CA ASP A 71 -2.59 3.15 -18.11
C ASP A 71 -1.46 3.65 -19.04
N GLU A 72 -0.21 3.81 -18.55
CA GLU A 72 0.87 4.44 -19.34
C GLU A 72 2.20 3.64 -19.44
N ASP A 73 2.20 2.31 -19.26
CA ASP A 73 3.44 1.50 -19.42
C ASP A 73 3.16 0.06 -19.91
N VAL A 74 2.30 -0.10 -20.93
CA VAL A 74 2.27 -1.33 -21.74
C VAL A 74 2.25 -1.01 -23.24
N ASP A 75 3.17 -0.15 -23.68
CA ASP A 75 3.68 -0.21 -25.07
C ASP A 75 4.79 -1.26 -25.11
N LEU A 76 4.42 -2.54 -25.22
CA LEU A 76 5.33 -3.61 -25.65
C LEU A 76 4.64 -4.47 -26.70
N ASP A 77 4.80 -3.99 -27.92
CA ASP A 77 4.72 -4.63 -29.22
C ASP A 77 5.22 -6.10 -29.23
N ALA A 78 4.32 -7.06 -29.03
CA ALA A 78 4.56 -8.48 -29.30
C ALA A 78 3.45 -9.04 -30.20
N VAL A 79 3.64 -8.82 -31.50
CA VAL A 79 3.14 -9.58 -32.67
C VAL A 79 2.31 -10.81 -32.31
N ILE A 80 0.98 -10.69 -32.41
CA ILE A 80 0.10 -11.84 -32.56
C ILE A 80 -0.22 -11.93 -34.06
N GLU A 81 0.41 -12.88 -34.76
CA GLU A 81 0.10 -13.12 -36.18
C GLU A 81 -1.40 -13.45 -36.33
N PRO A 82 -2.12 -12.83 -37.29
CA PRO A 82 -3.50 -13.20 -37.54
C PRO A 82 -3.52 -14.61 -38.14
N ILE A 83 -4.16 -15.55 -37.46
CA ILE A 83 -4.55 -16.81 -38.12
C ILE A 83 -5.58 -16.48 -39.20
N THR A 84 -5.14 -16.50 -40.46
CA THR A 84 -6.03 -16.45 -41.62
C THR A 84 -6.85 -17.74 -41.68
N PRO A 85 -8.19 -17.67 -41.84
CA PRO A 85 -8.99 -18.83 -42.22
C PRO A 85 -8.73 -19.26 -43.67
#